data_AF-A0AAN8F1X3-F1
#
_entry.id   AF-A0AAN8F1X3-F1
#
_cell.length_a   1.000
_cell.length_b   1.000
_cell.length_c   1.000
_cell.angle_alpha   90.00
_cell.angle_beta   90.00
_cell.angle_gamma   90.00
#
_symmetry.space_group_name_H-M   'P 1'
#
loop_
_entity.id
_entity.type
_entity.pdbx_description
1 polymer ?
#
loop_
_entity_poly.entity_id
_entity_poly.type
_entity_poly.pdbx_seq_one_letter_code
_entity_poly.pdbx_strand_id
1 'polypeptide(L)'
;VSDKAKSLGFPRPFPHKLATLRQEIVEIFHEARCMQFIKTAANHVRQHIAENKENQEALDVENEVTKALVEVSEGREPLTNCEVTKEALAKAAEAVHSLRPDTFDIRFNPDCFSSTVKHAPGEDLEKQRRLVVEAAEFMLTSQLPEFVASCVDATVTPIDGESLCDLMHTRGINVRYLGDVVRKVLETGPSSYMVPLAITELVSRCAKHVLRQYMNALPQEQLACAIA
;
A
#
# COMPACT_ATOMS: atom_id res chain seq x y z
N VAL A 1 -3.98 -13.16 -5.27
CA VAL A 1 -2.61 -12.64 -5.39
C VAL A 1 -2.24 -12.55 -6.86
N SER A 2 -1.81 -11.39 -7.35
CA SER A 2 -1.42 -11.16 -8.75
C SER A 2 -0.21 -12.00 -9.17
N ASP A 3 -0.07 -12.24 -10.48
CA ASP A 3 1.05 -13.01 -11.01
C ASP A 3 2.39 -12.30 -10.79
N LYS A 4 2.38 -10.97 -10.71
CA LYS A 4 3.57 -10.20 -10.34
C LYS A 4 4.00 -10.49 -8.91
N ALA A 5 3.09 -10.45 -7.94
CA ALA A 5 3.40 -10.79 -6.56
C ALA A 5 3.86 -12.27 -6.43
N LYS A 6 3.26 -13.19 -7.19
CA LYS A 6 3.73 -14.59 -7.27
C LYS A 6 5.16 -14.70 -7.80
N SER A 7 5.53 -13.93 -8.83
CA SER A 7 6.89 -13.92 -9.38
C SER A 7 7.95 -13.42 -8.37
N LEU A 8 7.51 -12.61 -7.39
CA LEU A 8 8.33 -12.15 -6.27
C LEU A 8 8.33 -13.13 -5.08
N GLY A 9 7.67 -14.29 -5.24
CA GLY A 9 7.60 -15.36 -4.24
C GLY A 9 6.53 -15.14 -3.16
N PHE A 10 5.48 -14.36 -3.42
CA PHE A 10 4.38 -14.14 -2.47
C PHE A 10 3.14 -14.99 -2.81
N PRO A 11 2.36 -15.42 -1.78
CA PRO A 11 2.54 -15.15 -0.36
C PRO A 11 3.62 -16.04 0.28
N ARG A 12 4.42 -15.47 1.19
CA ARG A 12 5.45 -16.22 1.93
C ARG A 12 4.86 -16.73 3.25
N PRO A 13 5.17 -17.98 3.66
CA PRO A 13 4.82 -18.44 5.00
C PRO A 13 5.61 -17.61 6.02
N PHE A 14 4.93 -17.12 7.05
CA PHE A 14 5.55 -16.31 8.08
C PHE A 14 5.18 -16.86 9.46
N PRO A 15 6.15 -16.98 10.41
CA PRO A 15 5.92 -17.67 11.68
C PRO A 15 4.77 -17.08 12.51
N HIS A 16 4.63 -15.75 12.46
CA HIS A 16 3.55 -15.04 13.14
C HIS A 16 2.53 -14.49 12.14
N LYS A 17 1.25 -14.62 12.48
CA LYS A 17 0.13 -14.11 11.68
C LYS A 17 -0.18 -12.62 11.92
N LEU A 18 0.65 -11.92 12.71
CA LEU A 18 0.45 -10.53 13.16
C LEU A 18 1.08 -9.48 12.22
N ALA A 19 1.21 -9.79 10.93
CA ALA A 19 1.78 -8.85 9.98
C ALA A 19 0.71 -7.87 9.51
N THR A 20 0.53 -6.79 10.26
CA THR A 20 -0.36 -5.69 9.85
C THR A 20 0.32 -4.81 8.81
N LEU A 21 -0.49 -4.24 7.94
CA LEU A 21 -0.10 -3.11 7.11
C LEU A 21 0.30 -1.95 8.02
N ARG A 22 1.37 -1.27 7.65
CA ARG A 22 1.80 -0.02 8.29
C ARG A 22 0.76 1.07 8.06
N GLN A 23 0.64 2.01 9.00
CA GLN A 23 -0.32 3.12 8.83
C GLN A 23 0.02 3.93 7.58
N GLU A 24 1.30 4.12 7.32
CA GLU A 24 1.82 4.87 6.18
C GLU A 24 1.39 4.23 4.84
N ILE A 25 1.45 2.89 4.71
CA ILE A 25 0.96 2.23 3.47
C ILE A 25 -0.56 2.29 3.35
N VAL A 26 -1.29 2.26 4.47
CA VAL A 26 -2.75 2.39 4.48
C VAL A 26 -3.16 3.76 3.95
N GLU A 27 -2.51 4.83 4.42
CA GLU A 27 -2.74 6.20 3.97
C GLU A 27 -2.40 6.38 2.49
N ILE A 28 -1.19 5.98 2.06
CA ILE A 28 -0.75 6.11 0.66
C ILE A 28 -1.66 5.29 -0.28
N PHE A 29 -2.03 4.06 0.12
CA PHE A 29 -2.95 3.25 -0.69
C PHE A 29 -4.34 3.87 -0.77
N HIS A 30 -4.87 4.38 0.33
CA HIS A 30 -6.16 5.05 0.36
C HIS A 30 -6.18 6.26 -0.57
N GLU A 31 -5.14 7.10 -0.54
CA GLU A 31 -4.98 8.24 -1.45
C GLU A 31 -4.89 7.79 -2.91
N ALA A 32 -4.08 6.76 -3.21
CA ALA A 32 -3.96 6.21 -4.55
C ALA A 32 -5.31 5.69 -5.10
N ARG A 33 -6.10 5.02 -4.26
CA ARG A 33 -7.44 4.55 -4.62
C ARG A 33 -8.44 5.69 -4.77
N CYS A 34 -8.37 6.71 -3.94
CA CYS A 34 -9.20 7.91 -4.09
C CYS A 34 -8.93 8.60 -5.43
N MET A 35 -7.65 8.80 -5.78
CA MET A 35 -7.28 9.35 -7.08
C MET A 35 -7.77 8.47 -8.25
N GLN A 36 -7.64 7.15 -8.14
CA GLN A 36 -8.15 6.22 -9.15
C GLN A 36 -9.68 6.30 -9.30
N PHE A 37 -10.41 6.40 -8.19
CA PHE A 37 -11.85 6.58 -8.16
C PHE A 37 -12.25 7.87 -8.89
N ILE A 38 -11.66 9.00 -8.50
CA ILE A 38 -11.91 10.32 -9.09
C ILE A 38 -11.65 10.30 -10.60
N LYS A 39 -10.50 9.73 -11.01
CA LYS A 39 -10.13 9.60 -12.42
C LYS A 39 -11.13 8.76 -13.21
N THR A 40 -11.61 7.66 -12.63
CA THR A 40 -12.54 6.75 -13.30
C THR A 40 -13.91 7.39 -13.48
N ALA A 41 -14.44 8.03 -12.44
CA ALA A 41 -15.71 8.76 -12.50
C ALA A 41 -15.63 9.92 -13.51
N ALA A 42 -14.58 10.75 -13.45
CA ALA A 42 -14.39 11.85 -14.39
C ALA A 42 -14.27 11.38 -15.85
N ASN A 43 -13.56 10.28 -16.09
CA ASN A 43 -13.44 9.71 -17.44
C ASN A 43 -14.79 9.20 -17.96
N HIS A 44 -15.61 8.58 -17.11
CA HIS A 44 -16.92 8.09 -17.52
C HIS A 44 -17.83 9.24 -17.98
N VAL A 45 -17.80 10.35 -17.24
CA VAL A 45 -18.60 11.53 -17.54
C VAL A 45 -18.13 12.21 -18.82
N ARG A 46 -16.81 12.34 -19.02
CA ARG A 46 -16.27 12.87 -20.29
C ARG A 46 -16.68 12.02 -21.50
N GLN A 47 -16.72 10.69 -21.37
CA GLN A 47 -17.20 9.81 -22.44
C GLN A 47 -18.68 10.06 -22.74
N HIS A 48 -19.51 10.14 -21.70
CA HIS A 48 -20.94 10.43 -21.86
C HIS A 48 -21.20 11.80 -22.52
N ILE A 49 -20.41 12.83 -22.18
CA ILE A 49 -20.49 14.16 -22.80
C ILE A 49 -20.09 14.11 -24.28
N ALA A 50 -19.00 13.39 -24.60
CA ALA A 50 -18.52 13.25 -25.97
C ALA A 50 -19.53 12.52 -26.88
N GLU A 51 -20.27 11.56 -26.34
CA GLU A 51 -21.29 10.80 -27.08
C GLU A 51 -22.57 11.62 -27.32
N ASN A 52 -22.91 12.56 -26.42
CA ASN A 52 -24.21 13.25 -26.44
C ASN A 52 -24.21 14.70 -26.96
N LYS A 53 -23.09 15.23 -27.50
CA LYS A 53 -22.94 16.58 -28.11
C LYS A 53 -23.55 17.75 -27.30
N GLU A 54 -22.69 18.48 -26.56
CA GLU A 54 -22.89 19.84 -25.98
C GLU A 54 -24.35 20.36 -25.89
N ASN A 55 -25.20 19.70 -25.12
CA ASN A 55 -26.46 20.26 -24.63
C ASN A 55 -26.25 20.86 -23.23
N GLN A 56 -27.12 21.78 -22.80
CA GLN A 56 -27.10 22.38 -21.45
C GLN A 56 -27.05 21.32 -20.33
N GLU A 57 -27.68 20.16 -20.54
CA GLU A 57 -27.64 19.01 -19.64
C GLU A 57 -26.22 18.42 -19.44
N ALA A 58 -25.34 18.50 -20.44
CA ALA A 58 -23.98 17.99 -20.33
C ALA A 58 -23.12 18.83 -19.36
N LEU A 59 -23.31 20.15 -19.38
CA LEU A 59 -22.66 21.08 -18.46
C LEU A 59 -23.17 20.91 -17.02
N ASP A 60 -24.46 20.66 -16.85
CA ASP A 60 -25.06 20.43 -15.54
C ASP A 60 -24.55 19.11 -14.92
N VAL A 61 -24.41 18.06 -15.73
CA VAL A 61 -23.81 16.77 -15.31
C VAL A 61 -22.34 16.95 -14.91
N GLU A 62 -21.55 17.68 -15.70
CA GLU A 62 -20.13 17.91 -15.37
C GLU A 62 -19.95 18.66 -14.04
N ASN A 63 -20.78 19.68 -13.79
CA ASN A 63 -20.76 20.43 -12.54
C ASN A 63 -21.19 19.57 -11.34
N GLU A 64 -22.23 18.75 -11.48
CA GLU A 64 -22.72 17.87 -10.41
C GLU A 64 -21.69 16.78 -10.05
N VAL A 65 -21.03 16.19 -11.06
CA VAL A 65 -19.93 15.24 -10.85
C VAL A 65 -18.77 15.90 -10.15
N THR A 66 -18.36 17.09 -10.59
CA THR A 66 -17.24 17.82 -9.98
C THR A 66 -17.52 18.08 -8.50
N LYS A 67 -18.76 18.46 -8.16
CA LYS A 67 -19.20 18.61 -6.77
C LYS A 67 -19.14 17.29 -5.99
N ALA A 68 -19.66 16.20 -6.55
CA ALA A 68 -19.63 14.86 -5.93
C ALA A 68 -18.19 14.38 -5.68
N LEU A 69 -17.26 14.66 -6.60
CA LEU A 69 -15.84 14.32 -6.47
C LEU A 69 -15.16 15.12 -5.35
N VAL A 70 -15.51 16.40 -5.19
CA VAL A 70 -15.04 17.22 -4.06
C VAL A 70 -15.57 16.67 -2.74
N GLU A 71 -16.86 16.34 -2.67
CA GLU A 71 -17.48 15.76 -1.47
C GLU A 71 -16.78 14.44 -1.07
N VAL A 72 -16.50 13.56 -2.03
CA VAL A 72 -15.74 12.31 -1.81
C VAL A 72 -14.32 12.60 -1.31
N SER A 73 -13.64 13.60 -1.87
CA SER A 73 -12.29 13.98 -1.41
C SER A 73 -12.27 14.53 0.02
N GLU A 74 -13.35 15.17 0.46
CA GLU A 74 -13.56 15.65 1.83
C GLU A 74 -14.09 14.55 2.78
N GLY A 75 -14.28 13.32 2.29
CA GLY A 75 -14.82 12.19 3.07
C GLY A 75 -16.31 12.31 3.36
N ARG A 76 -17.06 13.10 2.58
CA ARG A 76 -18.51 13.23 2.66
C ARG A 76 -19.19 12.33 1.64
N GLU A 77 -20.44 11.96 1.93
CA GLU A 77 -21.25 11.22 0.97
C GLU A 77 -21.69 12.14 -0.18
N PRO A 78 -21.44 11.75 -1.43
CA PRO A 78 -21.86 12.54 -2.58
C PRO A 78 -23.39 12.55 -2.70
N LEU A 79 -24.00 13.73 -2.62
CA LEU A 79 -25.44 13.90 -2.85
C LEU A 79 -25.68 14.16 -4.33
N THR A 80 -26.26 13.19 -5.03
CA THR A 80 -26.54 13.33 -6.46
C THR A 80 -27.90 12.72 -6.86
N ASN A 81 -28.62 13.44 -7.71
CA ASN A 81 -29.92 13.04 -8.22
C ASN A 81 -29.88 12.61 -9.70
N CYS A 82 -28.84 12.99 -10.43
CA CYS A 82 -28.66 12.56 -11.82
C CYS A 82 -28.34 11.04 -11.93
N GLU A 83 -28.81 10.39 -12.98
CA GLU A 83 -28.53 8.96 -13.21
C GLU A 83 -27.10 8.73 -13.73
N VAL A 84 -26.60 9.64 -14.56
CA VAL A 84 -25.26 9.56 -15.18
C VAL A 84 -24.16 9.67 -14.12
N THR A 85 -24.33 10.57 -13.16
CA THR A 85 -23.43 10.71 -12.00
C THR A 85 -23.43 9.45 -11.14
N LYS A 86 -24.60 8.87 -10.85
CA LYS A 86 -24.72 7.62 -10.08
C LYS A 86 -24.03 6.46 -10.80
N GLU A 87 -24.20 6.35 -12.11
CA GLU A 87 -23.51 5.33 -12.92
C GLU A 87 -21.99 5.55 -12.91
N ALA A 88 -21.53 6.80 -13.02
CA ALA A 88 -20.11 7.14 -12.93
C ALA A 88 -19.49 6.76 -11.58
N LEU A 89 -20.18 7.08 -10.48
CA LEU A 89 -19.76 6.73 -9.12
C LEU A 89 -19.77 5.22 -8.90
N ALA A 90 -20.78 4.50 -9.41
CA ALA A 90 -20.84 3.05 -9.30
C ALA A 90 -19.70 2.36 -10.07
N LYS A 91 -19.44 2.78 -11.31
CA LYS A 91 -18.28 2.28 -12.10
C LYS A 91 -16.96 2.59 -11.43
N ALA A 92 -16.82 3.78 -10.84
CA ALA A 92 -15.62 4.15 -10.09
C ALA A 92 -15.45 3.32 -8.81
N ALA A 93 -16.54 3.08 -8.07
CA ALA A 93 -16.55 2.27 -6.85
C ALA A 93 -16.15 0.81 -7.14
N GLU A 94 -16.69 0.25 -8.24
CA GLU A 94 -16.30 -1.07 -8.72
C GLU A 94 -14.80 -1.12 -9.09
N ALA A 95 -14.30 -0.13 -9.82
CA ALA A 95 -12.91 -0.09 -10.28
C ALA A 95 -11.86 -0.03 -9.14
N VAL A 96 -12.24 0.50 -7.98
CA VAL A 96 -11.37 0.56 -6.79
C VAL A 96 -11.71 -0.47 -5.72
N HIS A 97 -12.67 -1.36 -6.00
CA HIS A 97 -13.17 -2.37 -5.08
C HIS A 97 -13.65 -1.80 -3.75
N SER A 98 -14.38 -0.70 -3.83
CA SER A 98 -15.05 -0.09 -2.68
C SER A 98 -15.93 -1.10 -1.96
N LEU A 99 -16.01 -0.99 -0.63
CA LEU A 99 -16.90 -1.81 0.18
C LEU A 99 -18.37 -1.50 -0.14
N ARG A 100 -18.65 -0.25 -0.51
CA ARG A 100 -19.95 0.21 -0.99
C ARG A 100 -19.99 0.28 -2.52
N PRO A 101 -21.12 -0.09 -3.15
CA PRO A 101 -21.22 -0.16 -4.61
C PRO A 101 -21.34 1.21 -5.30
N ASP A 102 -21.68 2.27 -4.57
CA ASP A 102 -22.13 3.56 -5.10
C ASP A 102 -21.27 4.74 -4.66
N THR A 103 -20.33 4.52 -3.75
CA THR A 103 -19.47 5.56 -3.20
C THR A 103 -18.08 5.00 -2.89
N PHE A 104 -17.14 5.90 -2.63
CA PHE A 104 -15.80 5.55 -2.19
C PHE A 104 -15.80 5.19 -0.70
N ASP A 105 -15.60 3.91 -0.38
CA ASP A 105 -15.52 3.38 0.98
C ASP A 105 -14.41 2.31 1.04
N ILE A 106 -13.23 2.74 1.46
CA ILE A 106 -12.06 1.87 1.63
C ILE A 106 -11.71 1.83 3.12
N ARG A 107 -12.01 0.68 3.75
CA ARG A 107 -11.69 0.42 5.16
C ARG A 107 -10.95 -0.90 5.30
N PHE A 108 -9.96 -0.92 6.17
CA PHE A 108 -9.16 -2.10 6.43
C PHE A 108 -9.61 -2.80 7.71
N ASN A 109 -9.93 -4.09 7.59
CA ASN A 109 -10.14 -4.95 8.75
C ASN A 109 -8.84 -5.72 9.05
N PRO A 110 -8.13 -5.43 10.16
CA PRO A 110 -6.89 -6.13 10.51
C PRO A 110 -7.13 -7.61 10.85
N ASP A 111 -8.35 -7.97 11.22
CA ASP A 111 -8.72 -9.31 11.67
C ASP A 111 -9.29 -10.20 10.57
N CYS A 112 -9.43 -9.71 9.33
CA CYS A 112 -10.10 -10.47 8.26
C CYS A 112 -9.44 -11.82 7.95
N PHE A 113 -8.16 -12.01 8.28
CA PHE A 113 -7.43 -13.30 8.16
C PHE A 113 -7.28 -14.06 9.49
N SER A 114 -7.80 -13.53 10.59
CA SER A 114 -7.75 -14.17 11.90
C SER A 114 -8.72 -15.34 11.96
N SER A 115 -8.23 -16.50 12.38
CA SER A 115 -9.06 -17.69 12.61
C SER A 115 -9.74 -17.69 13.99
N THR A 116 -9.34 -16.77 14.87
CA THR A 116 -9.78 -16.74 16.28
C THR A 116 -10.84 -15.67 16.53
N VAL A 117 -10.94 -14.68 15.65
CA VAL A 117 -11.89 -13.57 15.79
C VAL A 117 -13.24 -13.96 15.17
N LYS A 118 -14.33 -13.69 15.90
CA LYS A 118 -15.69 -13.89 15.42
C LYS A 118 -16.19 -12.60 14.76
N HIS A 119 -16.39 -12.65 13.45
CA HIS A 119 -16.88 -11.53 12.65
C HIS A 119 -18.40 -11.36 12.74
N ALA A 120 -18.89 -10.14 12.45
CA ALA A 120 -20.32 -9.87 12.45
C ALA A 120 -21.04 -10.56 11.27
N PRO A 121 -22.32 -10.97 11.43
CA PRO A 121 -23.04 -11.80 10.45
C PRO A 121 -23.43 -11.11 9.12
N GLY A 122 -22.97 -9.88 8.86
CA GLY A 122 -23.19 -9.16 7.60
C GLY A 122 -21.90 -8.59 6.99
N GLU A 123 -20.73 -8.94 7.53
CA GLU A 123 -19.46 -8.50 6.98
C GLU A 123 -19.10 -9.27 5.70
N ASP A 124 -18.78 -8.53 4.65
CA ASP A 124 -18.19 -9.10 3.44
C ASP A 124 -16.67 -9.30 3.63
N LEU A 125 -16.32 -10.41 4.28
CA LEU A 125 -14.92 -10.75 4.57
C LEU A 125 -14.08 -10.93 3.30
N GLU A 126 -14.69 -11.35 2.19
CA GLU A 126 -13.98 -11.54 0.92
C GLU A 126 -13.56 -10.18 0.34
N LYS A 127 -14.44 -9.18 0.32
CA LYS A 127 -14.06 -7.81 -0.05
C LYS A 127 -13.01 -7.21 0.87
N GLN A 128 -13.15 -7.41 2.19
CA GLN A 128 -12.17 -6.90 3.16
C GLN A 128 -10.78 -7.53 2.96
N ARG A 129 -10.72 -8.86 2.80
CA ARG A 129 -9.46 -9.59 2.52
C ARG A 129 -8.84 -9.13 1.22
N ARG A 130 -9.66 -8.90 0.19
CA ARG A 130 -9.21 -8.39 -1.10
C ARG A 130 -8.50 -7.06 -0.95
N LEU A 131 -9.06 -6.09 -0.21
CA LEU A 131 -8.40 -4.79 0.03
C LEU A 131 -7.05 -4.94 0.72
N VAL A 132 -6.95 -5.80 1.74
CA VAL A 132 -5.68 -6.08 2.43
C VAL A 132 -4.64 -6.67 1.46
N VAL A 133 -5.05 -7.62 0.62
CA VAL A 133 -4.16 -8.22 -0.38
C VAL A 133 -3.73 -7.19 -1.43
N GLU A 134 -4.65 -6.36 -1.92
CA GLU A 134 -4.35 -5.33 -2.91
C GLU A 134 -3.41 -4.25 -2.36
N ALA A 135 -3.56 -3.86 -1.09
CA ALA A 135 -2.63 -2.94 -0.44
C ALA A 135 -1.23 -3.57 -0.25
N ALA A 136 -1.17 -4.84 0.12
CA ALA A 136 0.10 -5.57 0.19
C ALA A 136 0.77 -5.70 -1.19
N GLU A 137 -0.01 -5.93 -2.24
CA GLU A 137 0.49 -5.95 -3.61
C GLU A 137 0.98 -4.58 -4.06
N PHE A 138 0.22 -3.52 -3.79
CA PHE A 138 0.62 -2.15 -4.09
C PHE A 138 1.95 -1.77 -3.43
N MET A 139 2.20 -2.22 -2.19
CA MET A 139 3.49 -2.05 -1.53
C MET A 139 4.62 -2.72 -2.34
N LEU A 140 4.41 -3.94 -2.82
CA LEU A 140 5.42 -4.74 -3.53
C LEU A 140 5.66 -4.26 -4.96
N THR A 141 4.61 -3.83 -5.66
CA THR A 141 4.65 -3.52 -7.10
C THR A 141 4.85 -2.05 -7.39
N SER A 142 4.53 -1.17 -6.45
CA SER A 142 4.60 0.29 -6.64
C SER A 142 5.54 0.92 -5.61
N GLN A 143 5.20 0.88 -4.32
CA GLN A 143 5.96 1.62 -3.30
C GLN A 143 7.41 1.17 -3.16
N LEU A 144 7.68 -0.13 -3.12
CA LEU A 144 9.05 -0.65 -2.99
C LEU A 144 9.91 -0.32 -4.22
N PRO A 145 9.48 -0.57 -5.47
CA PRO A 145 10.22 -0.15 -6.65
C PRO A 145 10.45 1.37 -6.72
N GLU A 146 9.45 2.19 -6.43
CA GLU A 146 9.57 3.66 -6.43
C GLU A 146 10.53 4.16 -5.35
N PHE A 147 10.47 3.56 -4.15
CA PHE A 147 11.43 3.83 -3.09
C PHE A 147 12.86 3.55 -3.53
N VAL A 148 13.11 2.36 -4.09
CA VAL A 148 14.44 1.97 -4.56
C VAL A 148 14.94 2.89 -5.68
N ALA A 149 14.09 3.22 -6.65
CA ALA A 149 14.42 4.16 -7.70
C ALA A 149 14.82 5.52 -7.11
N SER A 150 14.02 6.06 -6.17
CA SER A 150 14.29 7.34 -5.51
C SER A 150 15.57 7.37 -4.66
N CYS A 151 16.04 6.21 -4.20
CA CYS A 151 17.32 6.13 -3.50
C CYS A 151 18.50 6.03 -4.47
N VAL A 152 18.34 5.28 -5.56
CA VAL A 152 19.37 5.09 -6.59
C VAL A 152 19.62 6.38 -7.36
N ASP A 153 18.57 7.15 -7.67
CA ASP A 153 18.67 8.46 -8.33
C ASP A 153 19.04 9.62 -7.38
N ALA A 154 19.22 9.32 -6.09
CA ALA A 154 19.55 10.26 -5.02
C ALA A 154 18.50 11.37 -4.76
N THR A 155 17.24 11.16 -5.13
CA THR A 155 16.11 12.00 -4.67
C THR A 155 15.90 11.87 -3.17
N VAL A 156 16.14 10.66 -2.63
CA VAL A 156 16.10 10.34 -1.20
C VAL A 156 17.41 9.68 -0.82
N THR A 157 18.13 10.23 0.16
CA THR A 157 19.49 9.81 0.49
C THR A 157 19.62 9.36 1.96
N PRO A 158 19.33 8.09 2.27
CA PRO A 158 19.64 7.56 3.59
C PRO A 158 21.16 7.58 3.80
N ILE A 159 21.60 8.12 4.94
CA ILE A 159 23.02 8.26 5.27
C ILE A 159 23.52 6.99 5.98
N ASP A 160 22.67 6.36 6.78
CA ASP A 160 22.96 5.16 7.56
C ASP A 160 21.79 4.16 7.55
N GLY A 161 21.99 3.02 8.21
CA GLY A 161 21.01 1.94 8.26
C GLY A 161 19.74 2.32 9.03
N GLU A 162 19.85 3.22 10.02
CA GLU A 162 18.71 3.75 10.76
C GLU A 162 17.83 4.63 9.85
N SER A 163 18.44 5.61 9.18
CA SER A 163 17.76 6.48 8.21
C SER A 163 17.15 5.67 7.05
N LEU A 164 17.83 4.61 6.59
CA LEU A 164 17.27 3.70 5.59
C LEU A 164 15.97 3.05 6.07
N CYS A 165 15.95 2.55 7.30
CA CYS A 165 14.76 1.92 7.86
C CYS A 165 13.63 2.92 8.08
N ASP A 166 13.93 4.13 8.52
CA ASP A 166 12.94 5.19 8.71
C ASP A 166 12.32 5.65 7.39
N LEU A 167 13.13 5.76 6.34
CA LEU A 167 12.64 6.07 5.00
C LEU A 167 11.81 4.93 4.40
N MET A 168 12.20 3.67 4.64
CA MET A 168 11.34 2.52 4.29
C MET A 168 9.98 2.62 4.99
N HIS A 169 9.97 2.93 6.29
CA HIS A 169 8.73 3.05 7.08
C HIS A 169 7.86 4.22 6.63
N THR A 170 8.46 5.36 6.30
CA THR A 170 7.76 6.53 5.75
C THR A 170 7.04 6.19 4.43
N ARG A 171 7.57 5.23 3.66
CA ARG A 171 6.92 4.69 2.45
C ARG A 171 6.00 3.50 2.74
N GLY A 172 5.75 3.19 4.00
CA GLY A 172 4.93 2.07 4.45
C GLY A 172 5.53 0.69 4.20
N ILE A 173 6.84 0.61 3.96
CA ILE A 173 7.56 -0.64 3.70
C ILE A 173 8.09 -1.19 5.02
N ASN A 174 7.60 -2.36 5.43
CA ASN A 174 8.10 -3.02 6.64
C ASN A 174 9.55 -3.51 6.42
N VAL A 175 10.41 -3.42 7.45
CA VAL A 175 11.82 -3.88 7.37
C VAL A 175 11.97 -5.36 6.98
N ARG A 176 10.94 -6.19 7.14
CA ARG A 176 10.95 -7.57 6.64
C ARG A 176 11.23 -7.66 5.12
N TYR A 177 10.91 -6.60 4.38
CA TYR A 177 11.14 -6.47 2.95
C TYR A 177 12.54 -5.92 2.63
N LEU A 178 13.41 -5.70 3.63
CA LEU A 178 14.78 -5.23 3.41
C LEU A 178 15.56 -6.15 2.46
N GLY A 179 15.34 -7.46 2.54
CA GLY A 179 15.95 -8.40 1.59
C GLY A 179 15.48 -8.19 0.15
N ASP A 180 14.21 -7.85 -0.05
CA ASP A 180 13.66 -7.54 -1.38
C ASP A 180 14.15 -6.16 -1.86
N VAL A 181 14.32 -5.18 -0.96
CA VAL A 181 14.96 -3.89 -1.24
C VAL A 181 16.40 -4.08 -1.72
N VAL A 182 17.22 -4.86 -0.99
CA VAL A 182 18.61 -5.17 -1.38
C VAL A 182 18.66 -5.80 -2.77
N ARG A 183 17.80 -6.79 -3.04
CA ARG A 183 17.72 -7.44 -4.36
C ARG A 183 17.38 -6.41 -5.44
N LYS A 184 16.41 -5.54 -5.19
CA LYS A 184 15.98 -4.54 -6.16
C LYS A 184 17.04 -3.47 -6.42
N VAL A 185 17.78 -3.06 -5.39
CA VAL A 185 18.92 -2.13 -5.53
C VAL A 185 20.01 -2.76 -6.41
N LEU A 186 20.34 -4.05 -6.18
CA LEU A 186 21.31 -4.78 -7.02
C LEU A 186 20.87 -4.90 -8.49
N GLU A 187 19.57 -5.05 -8.74
CA GLU A 187 19.02 -5.07 -10.11
C GLU A 187 19.02 -3.68 -10.76
N THR A 188 18.65 -2.64 -10.01
CA THR A 188 18.35 -1.30 -10.57
C THR A 188 19.57 -0.40 -10.64
N GLY A 189 20.48 -0.52 -9.67
CA GLY A 189 21.65 0.33 -9.52
C GLY A 189 22.79 -0.40 -8.82
N PRO A 190 23.40 -1.42 -9.46
CA PRO A 190 24.45 -2.24 -8.84
C PRO A 190 25.71 -1.45 -8.43
N SER A 191 25.93 -0.28 -9.03
CA SER A 191 27.04 0.63 -8.70
C SER A 191 26.62 1.79 -7.79
N SER A 192 25.38 1.81 -7.30
CA SER A 192 24.87 2.86 -6.42
C SER A 192 25.46 2.74 -5.01
N TYR A 193 25.64 3.88 -4.33
CA TYR A 193 26.00 3.94 -2.91
C TYR A 193 25.02 3.17 -2.02
N MET A 194 23.79 2.96 -2.50
CA MET A 194 22.76 2.20 -1.81
C MET A 194 23.11 0.71 -1.63
N VAL A 195 23.92 0.13 -2.52
CA VAL A 195 24.31 -1.29 -2.44
C VAL A 195 25.04 -1.60 -1.13
N PRO A 196 26.21 -0.98 -0.84
CA PRO A 196 26.93 -1.26 0.40
C PRO A 196 26.12 -0.89 1.64
N LEU A 197 25.32 0.19 1.59
CA LEU A 197 24.47 0.60 2.70
C LEU A 197 23.41 -0.45 3.04
N ALA A 198 22.60 -0.86 2.06
CA ALA A 198 21.50 -1.80 2.28
C ALA A 198 21.99 -3.20 2.65
N ILE A 199 23.12 -3.66 2.06
CA ILE A 199 23.75 -4.93 2.43
C ILE A 199 24.27 -4.87 3.86
N THR A 200 24.94 -3.79 4.26
CA THR A 200 25.48 -3.64 5.62
C THR A 200 24.37 -3.67 6.67
N GLU A 201 23.25 -2.99 6.42
CA GLU A 201 22.08 -3.02 7.30
C GLU A 201 21.47 -4.43 7.39
N LEU A 202 21.36 -5.14 6.25
CA LEU A 202 20.87 -6.52 6.22
C LEU A 202 21.78 -7.46 7.04
N VAL A 203 23.08 -7.41 6.80
CA VAL A 203 24.08 -8.23 7.51
C VAL A 203 24.06 -7.91 9.00
N SER A 204 24.00 -6.64 9.38
CA SER A 204 23.94 -6.20 10.78
C SER A 204 22.72 -6.78 11.50
N ARG A 205 21.56 -6.83 10.83
CA ARG A 205 20.34 -7.46 11.37
C ARG A 205 20.47 -8.97 11.48
N CYS A 206 21.06 -9.64 10.50
CA CYS A 206 21.33 -11.07 10.55
C CYS A 206 22.28 -11.41 11.70
N ALA A 207 23.39 -10.68 11.84
CA ALA A 207 24.34 -10.83 12.93
C ALA A 207 23.65 -10.64 14.29
N LYS A 208 22.87 -9.55 14.45
CA LYS A 208 22.08 -9.31 15.67
C LYS A 208 21.10 -10.44 15.98
N HIS A 209 20.44 -11.00 14.97
CA HIS A 209 19.51 -12.12 15.16
C HIS A 209 20.22 -13.38 15.68
N VAL A 210 21.35 -13.74 15.07
CA VAL A 210 22.18 -14.89 15.48
C VAL A 210 22.76 -14.66 16.88
N LEU A 211 23.39 -13.51 17.11
CA LEU A 211 24.02 -13.18 18.39
C LEU A 211 23.00 -13.13 19.54
N ARG A 212 21.78 -12.64 19.30
CA ARG A 212 20.71 -12.62 20.32
C ARG A 212 20.39 -14.00 20.88
N GLN A 213 20.49 -15.06 20.08
CA GLN A 213 20.24 -16.42 20.56
C GLN A 213 21.28 -16.84 21.60
N TYR A 214 22.56 -16.53 21.35
CA TYR A 214 23.64 -16.81 22.29
C TYR A 214 23.59 -15.89 23.52
N MET A 215 23.35 -14.59 23.32
CA MET A 215 23.30 -13.60 24.40
C MET A 215 22.16 -13.87 25.39
N ASN A 216 20.97 -14.28 24.91
CA ASN A 216 19.82 -14.54 25.78
C ASN A 216 19.99 -15.79 26.66
N ALA A 217 20.89 -16.70 26.30
CA ALA A 217 21.16 -17.91 27.07
C ALA A 217 22.14 -17.67 28.23
N LEU A 218 22.75 -16.48 28.30
CA LEU A 218 23.82 -16.17 29.24
C LEU A 218 23.34 -15.26 30.37
N PRO A 219 23.84 -15.44 31.60
CA PRO A 219 23.72 -14.44 32.65
C PRO A 219 24.37 -13.12 32.23
N GLN A 220 23.81 -11.99 32.67
CA GLN A 220 24.28 -10.65 32.33
C GLN A 220 25.79 -10.45 32.61
N GLU A 221 26.31 -11.15 33.63
CA GLU A 221 27.70 -11.16 34.07
C GLU A 221 28.67 -11.73 33.04
N GLN A 222 28.21 -12.66 32.20
CA GLN A 222 29.02 -13.37 31.21
C GLN A 222 28.86 -12.82 29.79
N LEU A 223 27.98 -11.82 29.62
CA LEU A 223 27.65 -11.25 28.32
C LEU A 223 28.87 -10.60 27.63
N ALA A 224 29.70 -9.88 28.40
CA ALA A 224 30.89 -9.21 27.87
C ALA A 224 31.94 -10.21 27.33
N CYS A 225 32.13 -11.34 28.03
CA CYS A 225 33.06 -12.39 27.61
C CYS A 225 32.57 -13.19 26.39
N ALA A 226 31.27 -13.22 26.12
CA ALA A 226 30.70 -13.97 25.00
C ALA A 226 30.68 -13.19 23.67
N ILE A 227 30.86 -11.87 23.73
CA ILE A 227 30.89 -10.98 22.56
C ILE A 227 32.33 -10.60 22.16
N ALA A 228 33.29 -10.73 23.10
CA ALA A 228 34.72 -10.52 22.88
C ALA A 228 35.36 -11.65 22.06
#